data_AF-A0A1I3J4I3-F1
#
_entry.id   AF-A0A1I3J4I3-F1
#
_cell.length_a   1.000
_cell.length_b   1.000
_cell.length_c   1.000
_cell.angle_alpha   90.00
_cell.angle_beta   90.00
_cell.angle_gamma   90.00
#
_symmetry.space_group_name_H-M   'P 1'
#
loop_
_entity.id
_entity.type
_entity.pdbx_description
1 polymer ?
#
loop_
_entity_poly.entity_id
_entity_poly.type
_entity_poly.pdbx_seq_one_letter_code
_entity_poly.pdbx_strand_id
1 'polypeptide(L)'
;MMRHSISATLFILSTSAATGAMAQDAAIAAAPKLYSFDIFSLLSFGLTITALLLSFFMAWLSWQFYAKSVDASEKTHETVTKIEALVGGVQSNISEIVNRAVTHWVEGKESSDLGEASQDLMSKFGELEEAIKAGSSIDQNELLKDIKDLRAQMEALSRTSREMQIKTIFPRYGSERKVVEAEQEITSSDGSSQTGILRVKILHPTKIATATLRFDPAFAHPPKVTAELVASPSEDMSTISAKPGSPSKGACNFHINSKSELPKGEYTFEFKAVSAQ
;
A
#
# COMPACT_ATOMS: atom_id res chain seq x y z
N MET A 1 14.40 -32.24 22.58
CA MET A 1 13.74 -33.52 22.24
C MET A 1 13.38 -33.45 20.76
N MET A 2 13.51 -34.56 20.02
CA MET A 2 13.56 -34.71 18.54
C MET A 2 14.97 -34.59 17.92
N ARG A 3 15.56 -35.78 17.75
CA ARG A 3 16.75 -36.07 16.94
C ARG A 3 16.27 -36.61 15.60
N HIS A 4 16.77 -36.11 14.48
CA HIS A 4 16.65 -36.76 13.19
C HIS A 4 17.97 -37.45 12.85
N SER A 5 17.85 -38.76 12.59
CA SER A 5 18.93 -39.71 12.34
C SER A 5 19.27 -39.70 10.86
N ILE A 6 20.57 -39.56 10.57
CA ILE A 6 21.18 -39.70 9.24
C ILE A 6 21.27 -41.20 8.94
N SER A 7 20.78 -41.65 7.79
CA SER A 7 20.92 -43.03 7.32
C SER A 7 21.86 -43.04 6.12
N ALA A 8 23.13 -43.40 6.38
CA ALA A 8 24.14 -43.65 5.36
C ALA A 8 24.20 -45.16 5.09
N THR A 9 23.82 -45.58 3.88
CA THR A 9 23.89 -47.00 3.47
C THR A 9 25.21 -47.24 2.74
N LEU A 10 26.13 -47.90 3.43
CA LEU A 10 27.40 -48.42 2.95
C LEU A 10 27.17 -49.86 2.45
N PHE A 11 27.36 -50.13 1.16
CA PHE A 11 27.38 -51.50 0.63
C PHE A 11 28.84 -51.94 0.45
N ILE A 12 29.26 -52.90 1.27
CA ILE A 12 30.58 -53.52 1.28
C ILE A 12 30.57 -54.73 0.33
N LEU A 13 31.63 -54.83 -0.49
CA LEU A 13 32.02 -55.98 -1.30
C LEU A 13 32.20 -57.24 -0.44
N SER A 14 31.63 -58.37 -0.87
CA SER A 14 32.01 -59.70 -0.37
C SER A 14 32.61 -60.53 -1.51
N THR A 15 33.92 -60.73 -1.43
CA THR A 15 34.68 -61.74 -2.17
C THR A 15 34.45 -63.12 -1.55
N SER A 16 34.10 -64.11 -2.36
CA SER A 16 34.17 -65.53 -1.96
C SER A 16 35.02 -66.31 -2.97
N ALA A 17 36.21 -66.69 -2.52
CA ALA A 17 37.02 -67.71 -3.17
C ALA A 17 36.39 -69.09 -2.92
N ALA A 18 36.40 -69.94 -3.94
CA ALA A 18 36.19 -71.37 -3.80
C ALA A 18 37.27 -72.11 -4.59
N THR A 19 38.04 -72.91 -3.87
CA THR A 19 39.14 -73.75 -4.31
C THR A 19 38.73 -75.22 -4.26
N GLY A 20 39.18 -76.01 -5.24
CA GLY A 20 39.25 -77.49 -5.21
C GLY A 20 38.17 -78.22 -6.03
N ALA A 21 38.44 -79.29 -6.79
CA ALA A 21 39.64 -80.11 -6.95
C ALA A 21 39.50 -81.10 -8.14
N MET A 22 40.65 -81.59 -8.66
CA MET A 22 40.93 -82.91 -9.31
C MET A 22 40.29 -83.20 -10.70
N ALA A 23 40.89 -83.90 -11.68
CA ALA A 23 42.16 -84.59 -11.93
C ALA A 23 42.26 -84.93 -13.45
N GLN A 24 43.48 -85.23 -13.96
CA GLN A 24 43.87 -86.05 -15.14
C GLN A 24 43.11 -85.88 -16.48
N ASP A 25 43.73 -85.77 -17.67
CA ASP A 25 44.82 -86.59 -18.19
C ASP A 25 45.35 -86.05 -19.53
N ALA A 26 46.57 -86.45 -19.87
CA ALA A 26 47.16 -86.66 -21.21
C ALA A 26 46.97 -85.64 -22.36
N ALA A 27 48.12 -85.03 -22.71
CA ALA A 27 48.70 -84.80 -24.05
C ALA A 27 47.76 -84.52 -25.25
N ILE A 28 48.05 -83.43 -25.99
CA ILE A 28 48.14 -83.43 -27.47
C ILE A 28 48.74 -82.09 -27.94
N ALA A 29 49.80 -82.22 -28.73
CA ALA A 29 50.27 -81.36 -29.83
C ALA A 29 50.55 -79.86 -29.59
N ALA A 30 51.76 -79.49 -29.97
CA ALA A 30 52.14 -78.13 -30.35
C ALA A 30 51.19 -77.60 -31.44
N ALA A 31 50.24 -76.76 -31.04
CA ALA A 31 49.42 -75.93 -31.91
C ALA A 31 49.89 -74.47 -31.81
N PRO A 32 49.80 -73.67 -32.89
CA PRO A 32 50.24 -72.28 -32.86
C PRO A 32 49.45 -71.52 -31.81
N LYS A 33 50.11 -70.69 -30.98
CA LYS A 33 49.45 -69.77 -30.05
C LYS A 33 48.65 -68.73 -30.85
N LEU A 34 47.46 -69.12 -31.29
CA LEU A 34 46.43 -68.19 -31.73
C LEU A 34 45.95 -67.47 -30.46
N TYR A 35 46.36 -66.21 -30.31
CA TYR A 35 45.75 -65.29 -29.35
C TYR A 35 44.31 -65.09 -29.80
N SER A 36 43.39 -65.94 -29.36
CA SER A 36 41.97 -65.65 -29.43
C SER A 36 41.70 -64.51 -28.45
N PHE A 37 41.71 -63.29 -28.96
CA PHE A 37 41.27 -62.13 -28.19
C PHE A 37 39.79 -62.35 -27.88
N ASP A 38 39.49 -62.70 -26.62
CA ASP A 38 38.12 -62.94 -26.19
C ASP A 38 37.32 -61.65 -26.37
N ILE A 39 36.21 -61.73 -27.13
CA ILE A 39 35.32 -60.60 -27.42
C ILE A 39 34.79 -59.99 -26.12
N PHE A 40 34.61 -60.81 -25.07
CA PHE A 40 34.24 -60.33 -23.74
C PHE A 40 35.33 -59.49 -23.09
N SER A 41 36.60 -59.81 -23.31
CA SER A 41 37.75 -59.01 -22.84
C SER A 41 37.82 -57.65 -23.54
N LEU A 42 37.59 -57.62 -24.86
CA LEU A 42 37.55 -56.37 -25.63
C LEU A 42 36.38 -55.47 -25.17
N LEU A 43 35.20 -56.05 -24.96
CA LEU A 43 34.02 -55.33 -24.46
C LEU A 43 34.23 -54.82 -23.03
N SER A 44 34.77 -55.65 -22.14
CA SER A 44 35.08 -55.24 -20.77
C SER A 44 36.12 -54.12 -20.75
N PHE A 45 37.16 -54.22 -21.58
CA PHE A 45 38.17 -53.18 -21.69
C PHE A 45 37.59 -51.86 -22.23
N GLY A 46 36.76 -51.92 -23.28
CA GLY A 46 36.05 -50.75 -23.80
C GLY A 46 35.14 -50.09 -22.76
N LEU A 47 34.42 -50.91 -21.98
CA LEU A 47 33.54 -50.42 -20.91
C LEU A 47 34.33 -49.78 -19.77
N THR A 48 35.49 -50.33 -19.39
CA THR A 48 36.37 -49.70 -18.39
C THR A 48 36.93 -48.35 -18.84
N ILE A 49 37.30 -48.21 -20.12
CA ILE A 49 37.75 -46.92 -20.67
C ILE A 49 36.61 -45.90 -20.63
N THR A 50 35.39 -46.32 -20.94
CA THR A 50 34.23 -45.42 -20.95
C THR A 50 33.87 -44.98 -19.53
N ALA A 51 33.91 -45.90 -18.56
CA ALA A 51 33.72 -45.58 -17.14
C ALA A 51 34.79 -44.62 -16.62
N LEU A 52 36.05 -44.80 -17.04
CA LEU A 52 37.15 -43.90 -16.69
C LEU A 52 36.94 -42.49 -17.26
N LEU A 53 36.53 -42.37 -18.52
CA LEU A 53 36.20 -41.07 -19.12
C LEU A 53 35.03 -40.38 -18.41
N LEU A 54 34.00 -41.13 -18.05
CA LEU A 54 32.87 -40.59 -17.29
C LEU A 54 33.29 -40.11 -15.90
N SER A 55 34.19 -40.84 -15.23
CA SER A 55 34.74 -40.43 -13.93
C SER A 55 35.52 -39.12 -14.02
N PHE A 56 36.36 -38.96 -15.05
CA PHE A 56 37.08 -37.71 -15.29
C PHE A 56 36.13 -36.55 -15.59
N PHE A 57 35.10 -36.80 -16.39
CA PHE A 57 34.09 -35.80 -16.69
C PHE A 57 33.30 -35.35 -15.45
N MET A 58 32.90 -36.30 -14.60
CA MET A 58 32.21 -36.00 -13.34
C MET A 58 33.11 -35.24 -12.36
N ALA A 59 34.39 -35.62 -12.26
CA ALA A 59 35.36 -34.89 -11.44
C ALA A 59 35.56 -33.45 -11.94
N TRP A 60 35.60 -33.24 -13.26
CA TRP A 60 35.71 -31.92 -13.86
C TRP A 60 34.47 -31.05 -13.61
N LEU A 61 33.26 -31.60 -13.75
CA LEU A 61 32.02 -30.89 -13.39
C LEU A 61 32.00 -30.55 -11.89
N SER A 62 32.37 -31.48 -11.02
CA SER A 62 32.46 -31.23 -9.57
C SER A 62 33.41 -30.08 -9.25
N TRP A 63 34.55 -30.00 -9.94
CA TRP A 63 35.50 -28.90 -9.79
C TRP A 63 34.91 -27.55 -10.26
N GLN A 64 34.23 -27.53 -11.41
CA GLN A 64 33.56 -26.32 -11.92
C GLN A 64 32.48 -25.81 -10.96
N PHE A 65 31.67 -26.70 -10.40
CA PHE A 65 30.68 -26.34 -9.39
C PHE A 65 31.34 -25.86 -8.09
N TYR A 66 32.41 -26.50 -7.64
CA TYR A 66 33.16 -26.06 -6.47
C TYR A 66 33.73 -24.66 -6.65
N ALA A 67 34.47 -24.41 -7.73
CA ALA A 67 35.06 -23.11 -8.02
C ALA A 67 33.99 -22.01 -8.11
N LYS A 68 32.86 -22.29 -8.77
CA LYS A 68 31.74 -21.35 -8.88
C LYS A 68 31.02 -21.13 -7.54
N SER A 69 30.96 -22.15 -6.68
CA SER A 69 30.36 -22.04 -5.34
C SER A 69 31.22 -21.25 -4.37
N VAL A 70 32.55 -21.37 -4.46
CA VAL A 70 33.50 -20.60 -3.64
C VAL A 70 33.45 -19.13 -4.01
N ASP A 71 33.48 -18.81 -5.31
CA ASP A 71 33.38 -17.42 -5.81
C ASP A 71 32.03 -16.77 -5.44
N ALA A 72 30.93 -17.54 -5.53
CA ALA A 72 29.62 -17.07 -5.05
C ALA A 72 29.58 -16.88 -3.53
N SER A 73 30.23 -17.76 -2.76
CA SER A 73 30.28 -17.69 -1.29
C SER A 73 31.11 -16.51 -0.80
N GLU A 74 32.29 -16.27 -1.37
CA GLU A 74 33.14 -15.12 -1.01
C GLU A 74 32.45 -13.79 -1.34
N LYS A 75 31.82 -13.70 -2.52
CA LYS A 75 31.04 -12.52 -2.91
C LYS A 75 29.82 -12.31 -2.01
N THR A 76 29.17 -13.38 -1.56
CA THR A 76 28.05 -13.30 -0.61
C THR A 76 28.54 -12.83 0.75
N HIS A 77 29.66 -13.36 1.24
CA HIS A 77 30.19 -12.99 2.56
C HIS A 77 30.71 -11.55 2.60
N GLU A 78 31.35 -11.06 1.54
CA GLU A 78 31.75 -9.65 1.42
C GLU A 78 30.53 -8.72 1.39
N THR A 79 29.46 -9.12 0.70
CA THR A 79 28.23 -8.34 0.63
C THR A 79 27.50 -8.33 1.97
N VAL A 80 27.43 -9.46 2.68
CA VAL A 80 26.86 -9.55 4.03
C VAL A 80 27.65 -8.69 5.02
N THR A 81 28.98 -8.75 5.02
CA THR A 81 29.79 -7.92 5.92
C THR A 81 29.65 -6.42 5.61
N LYS A 82 29.53 -6.02 4.34
CA LYS A 82 29.25 -4.62 3.97
C LYS A 82 27.84 -4.20 4.39
N ILE A 83 26.85 -5.07 4.23
CA ILE A 83 25.48 -4.82 4.68
C ILE A 83 25.43 -4.72 6.21
N GLU A 84 26.07 -5.62 6.96
CA GLU A 84 26.13 -5.56 8.42
C GLU A 84 26.84 -4.31 8.93
N ALA A 85 27.94 -3.88 8.29
CA ALA A 85 28.63 -2.64 8.62
C ALA A 85 27.77 -1.39 8.29
N LEU A 86 27.06 -1.40 7.16
CA LEU A 86 26.15 -0.33 6.77
C LEU A 86 24.92 -0.30 7.68
N VAL A 87 24.32 -1.45 8.01
CA VAL A 87 23.15 -1.57 8.90
C VAL A 87 23.52 -1.20 10.33
N GLY A 88 24.68 -1.62 10.84
CA GLY A 88 25.17 -1.21 12.16
C GLY A 88 25.42 0.30 12.26
N GLY A 89 26.02 0.91 11.23
CA GLY A 89 26.20 2.36 11.15
C GLY A 89 24.88 3.12 10.99
N VAL A 90 23.97 2.61 10.17
CA VAL A 90 22.65 3.20 9.91
C VAL A 90 21.74 3.07 11.12
N GLN A 91 21.76 1.97 11.85
CA GLN A 91 20.92 1.76 13.04
C GLN A 91 21.36 2.65 14.22
N SER A 92 22.67 2.89 14.38
CA SER A 92 23.21 3.88 15.33
C SER A 92 22.75 5.29 14.96
N ASN A 93 22.87 5.67 13.69
CA ASN A 93 22.49 7.00 13.20
C ASN A 93 20.97 7.23 13.24
N ILE A 94 20.15 6.24 12.89
CA ILE A 94 18.69 6.33 12.97
C ILE A 94 18.24 6.46 14.42
N SER A 95 18.83 5.71 15.35
CA SER A 95 18.46 5.81 16.77
C SER A 95 18.80 7.18 17.36
N GLU A 96 19.94 7.75 16.97
CA GLU A 96 20.34 9.11 17.37
C GLU A 96 19.41 10.17 16.76
N ILE A 97 19.09 10.06 15.47
CA ILE A 97 18.22 11.00 14.76
C ILE A 97 16.77 10.91 15.26
N VAL A 98 16.26 9.71 15.52
CA VAL A 98 14.91 9.50 16.09
C VAL A 98 14.86 10.04 17.50
N ASN A 99 15.86 9.77 18.34
CA ASN A 99 15.89 10.35 19.69
C ASN A 99 16.01 11.87 19.65
N ARG A 100 16.80 12.43 18.72
CA ARG A 100 16.93 13.88 18.55
C ARG A 100 15.62 14.50 18.04
N ALA A 101 14.97 13.90 17.04
CA ALA A 101 13.69 14.36 16.51
C ALA A 101 12.57 14.27 17.56
N VAL A 102 12.52 13.19 18.34
CA VAL A 102 11.56 13.03 19.43
C VAL A 102 11.84 14.03 20.56
N THR A 103 13.10 14.26 20.92
CA THR A 103 13.48 15.27 21.93
C THR A 103 13.08 16.68 21.47
N HIS A 104 13.33 17.03 20.21
CA HIS A 104 12.93 18.33 19.65
C HIS A 104 11.40 18.47 19.49
N TRP A 105 10.68 17.38 19.26
CA TRP A 105 9.22 17.37 19.23
C TRP A 105 8.61 17.56 20.63
N VAL A 106 9.24 16.97 21.66
CA VAL A 106 8.83 17.12 23.07
C VAL A 106 9.18 18.51 23.62
N GLU A 107 10.26 19.14 23.17
CA GLU A 107 10.70 20.45 23.68
C GLU A 107 10.03 21.67 23.02
N GLY A 108 9.19 21.48 21.98
CA GLY A 108 8.23 22.51 21.54
C GLY A 108 8.81 23.89 21.22
N LYS A 109 10.01 23.97 20.63
CA LYS A 109 10.67 25.24 20.28
C LYS A 109 10.67 25.48 18.76
N GLU A 110 10.12 26.64 18.39
CA GLU A 110 10.10 27.38 17.11
C GLU A 110 10.00 26.62 15.77
N SER A 111 8.95 26.97 15.04
CA SER A 111 8.46 26.38 13.78
C SER A 111 9.32 26.59 12.53
N SER A 112 10.52 27.18 12.65
CA SER A 112 11.43 27.44 11.53
C SER A 112 12.32 26.22 11.21
N ASP A 113 12.76 25.47 12.22
CA ASP A 113 13.75 24.38 12.04
C ASP A 113 13.13 23.07 11.55
N LEU A 114 11.81 22.90 11.72
CA LEU A 114 11.12 21.65 11.35
C LEU A 114 10.98 21.50 9.83
N GLY A 115 10.90 22.62 9.11
CA GLY A 115 10.91 22.63 7.64
C GLY A 115 12.27 22.24 7.07
N GLU A 116 13.35 22.76 7.65
CA GLU A 116 14.72 22.42 7.25
C GLU A 116 15.06 20.96 7.54
N ALA A 117 14.70 20.45 8.72
CA ALA A 117 14.89 19.05 9.07
C ALA A 117 14.07 18.10 8.14
N SER A 118 12.83 18.47 7.81
CA SER A 118 12.02 17.70 6.86
C SER A 118 12.58 17.72 5.43
N GLN A 119 13.22 18.82 5.02
CA GLN A 119 13.83 18.97 3.71
C GLN A 119 15.13 18.17 3.60
N ASP A 120 15.98 18.20 4.63
CA ASP A 120 17.21 17.39 4.70
C ASP A 120 16.89 15.88 4.66
N LEU A 121 15.86 15.45 5.39
CA LEU A 121 15.42 14.05 5.41
C LEU A 121 14.87 13.59 4.05
N MET A 122 14.13 14.45 3.34
CA MET A 122 13.69 14.19 1.95
C MET A 122 14.86 14.11 0.97
N SER A 123 15.90 14.93 1.14
CA SER A 123 17.12 14.86 0.33
C SER A 123 17.83 13.52 0.51
N LYS A 124 17.99 13.08 1.77
CA LYS A 124 18.64 11.81 2.11
C LYS A 124 17.86 10.58 1.64
N PHE A 125 16.52 10.64 1.61
CA PHE A 125 15.72 9.59 0.97
C PHE A 125 15.96 9.51 -0.54
N GLY A 126 16.14 10.65 -1.21
CA GLY A 126 16.52 10.69 -2.62
C GLY A 126 17.89 10.05 -2.88
N GLU A 127 18.88 10.41 -2.07
CA GLU A 127 20.23 9.84 -2.12
C GLU A 127 20.21 8.31 -1.89
N LEU A 128 19.39 7.83 -0.95
CA LEU A 128 19.21 6.41 -0.68
C LEU A 128 18.50 5.68 -1.84
N GLU A 129 17.48 6.28 -2.44
CA GLU A 129 16.80 5.74 -3.62
C GLU A 129 17.75 5.61 -4.82
N GLU A 130 18.66 6.59 -4.99
CA GLU A 130 19.68 6.59 -6.04
C GLU A 130 20.78 5.56 -5.79
N ALA A 131 21.25 5.44 -4.54
CA ALA A 131 22.23 4.43 -4.14
C ALA A 131 21.69 2.99 -4.31
N ILE A 132 20.41 2.77 -4.03
CA ILE A 132 19.76 1.47 -4.23
C ILE A 132 19.56 1.18 -5.72
N LYS A 133 19.23 2.17 -6.55
CA LYS A 133 19.18 1.97 -8.02
C LYS A 133 20.54 1.65 -8.65
N ALA A 134 21.65 2.03 -7.98
CA ALA A 134 23.01 1.82 -8.46
C ALA A 134 23.58 0.41 -8.16
N GLY A 135 23.08 -0.29 -7.14
CA GLY A 135 23.37 -1.73 -6.97
C GLY A 135 22.51 -2.57 -7.93
N SER A 136 22.84 -3.84 -8.20
CA SER A 136 21.96 -4.74 -8.96
C SER A 136 21.62 -6.01 -8.18
N SER A 137 20.41 -6.08 -7.65
CA SER A 137 19.82 -7.33 -7.13
C SER A 137 18.28 -7.27 -7.09
N ILE A 138 17.64 -8.43 -7.05
CA ILE A 138 16.18 -8.62 -7.15
C ILE A 138 15.44 -8.02 -5.93
N ASP A 139 16.07 -7.97 -4.75
CA ASP A 139 15.53 -7.39 -3.50
C ASP A 139 15.45 -5.85 -3.49
N GLN A 140 16.06 -5.16 -4.46
CA GLN A 140 16.04 -3.71 -4.52
C GLN A 140 14.68 -3.15 -4.89
N ASN A 141 13.88 -3.89 -5.66
CA ASN A 141 12.55 -3.44 -6.04
C ASN A 141 11.60 -3.39 -4.83
N GLU A 142 11.76 -4.30 -3.87
CA GLU A 142 11.00 -4.31 -2.63
C GLU A 142 11.46 -3.18 -1.71
N LEU A 143 12.77 -2.98 -1.55
CA LEU A 143 13.32 -1.86 -0.77
C LEU A 143 12.95 -0.48 -1.35
N LEU A 144 12.97 -0.33 -2.68
CA LEU A 144 12.55 0.90 -3.36
C LEU A 144 11.05 1.17 -3.17
N LYS A 145 10.24 0.11 -3.11
CA LYS A 145 8.81 0.23 -2.84
C LYS A 145 8.57 0.69 -1.41
N ASP A 146 9.24 0.08 -0.43
CA ASP A 146 9.11 0.46 0.98
C ASP A 146 9.57 1.90 1.24
N ILE A 147 10.66 2.35 0.59
CA ILE A 147 11.12 3.74 0.69
C ILE A 147 10.11 4.71 0.08
N LYS A 148 9.49 4.36 -1.05
CA LYS A 148 8.44 5.19 -1.65
C LYS A 148 7.20 5.26 -0.78
N ASP A 149 6.80 4.15 -0.18
CA ASP A 149 5.66 4.09 0.73
C ASP A 149 5.94 4.90 2.00
N LEU A 150 7.16 4.84 2.55
CA LEU A 150 7.57 5.64 3.70
C LEU A 150 7.58 7.14 3.38
N ARG A 151 8.05 7.53 2.19
CA ARG A 151 8.03 8.91 1.70
C ARG A 151 6.60 9.43 1.58
N ALA A 152 5.68 8.62 1.04
CA ALA A 152 4.28 8.97 0.93
C ALA A 152 3.62 9.14 2.30
N GLN A 153 3.92 8.24 3.25
CA GLN A 153 3.44 8.35 4.63
C GLN A 153 3.97 9.61 5.33
N MET A 154 5.24 9.95 5.10
CA MET A 154 5.85 11.15 5.69
C MET A 154 5.29 12.45 5.09
N GLU A 155 5.03 12.48 3.77
CA GLU A 155 4.40 13.63 3.13
C GLU A 155 2.96 13.81 3.62
N ALA A 156 2.20 12.71 3.79
CA ALA A 156 0.88 12.74 4.39
C ALA A 156 0.94 13.28 5.83
N LEU A 157 1.87 12.79 6.65
CA LEU A 157 2.06 13.23 8.03
C LEU A 157 2.45 14.72 8.11
N SER A 158 3.33 15.19 7.21
CA SER A 158 3.73 16.59 7.12
C SER A 158 2.56 17.50 6.77
N ARG A 159 1.71 17.08 5.82
CA ARG A 159 0.45 17.78 5.49
C ARG A 159 -0.50 17.81 6.67
N THR A 160 -0.75 16.67 7.32
CA THR A 160 -1.64 16.60 8.50
C THR A 160 -1.11 17.42 9.67
N SER A 161 0.21 17.43 9.91
CA SER A 161 0.86 18.25 10.94
C SER A 161 0.68 19.74 10.65
N ARG A 162 0.91 20.16 9.40
CA ARG A 162 0.67 21.55 8.97
C ARG A 162 -0.81 21.92 9.10
N GLU A 163 -1.73 21.04 8.72
CA GLU A 163 -3.18 21.26 8.91
C GLU A 163 -3.56 21.36 10.39
N MET A 164 -2.99 20.53 11.26
CA MET A 164 -3.21 20.61 12.71
C MET A 164 -2.61 21.89 13.31
N GLN A 165 -1.42 22.32 12.89
CA GLN A 165 -0.83 23.58 13.29
C GLN A 165 -1.69 24.77 12.84
N ILE A 166 -2.15 24.76 11.59
CA ILE A 166 -3.07 25.78 11.06
C ILE A 166 -4.38 25.77 11.86
N LYS A 167 -4.93 24.60 12.19
CA LYS A 167 -6.13 24.48 13.03
C LYS A 167 -5.90 24.92 14.48
N THR A 168 -4.68 24.84 14.99
CA THR A 168 -4.34 25.27 16.36
C THR A 168 -4.18 26.80 16.42
N ILE A 169 -3.50 27.40 15.44
CA ILE A 169 -3.31 28.85 15.34
C ILE A 169 -4.61 29.54 14.89
N PHE A 170 -5.34 28.89 13.99
CA PHE A 170 -6.63 29.34 13.47
C PHE A 170 -7.68 28.23 13.68
N PRO A 171 -8.28 28.14 14.88
CA PRO A 171 -9.36 27.19 15.19
C PRO A 171 -10.56 27.22 14.25
N ARG A 172 -10.61 28.22 13.36
CA ARG A 172 -11.69 28.52 12.42
C ARG A 172 -11.28 28.38 10.94
N TYR A 173 -10.05 27.92 10.65
CA TYR A 173 -9.62 27.68 9.28
C TYR A 173 -10.36 26.44 8.73
N GLY A 174 -11.10 26.62 7.62
CA GLY A 174 -11.83 25.54 6.96
C GLY A 174 -13.27 25.31 7.44
N SER A 175 -13.72 25.95 8.52
CA SER A 175 -15.15 25.98 8.89
C SER A 175 -15.73 27.32 8.47
N GLU A 176 -16.33 27.42 7.28
CA GLU A 176 -17.26 28.52 7.03
C GLU A 176 -18.27 28.53 8.18
N ARG A 177 -18.49 29.70 8.80
CA ARG A 177 -19.53 29.83 9.82
C ARG A 177 -20.86 29.58 9.12
N LYS A 178 -21.32 28.33 9.13
CA LYS A 178 -22.61 27.93 8.59
C LYS A 178 -23.66 28.77 9.31
N VAL A 179 -24.30 29.67 8.56
CA VAL A 179 -25.33 30.57 9.11
C VAL A 179 -26.67 29.84 9.19
N VAL A 180 -26.88 28.89 8.28
CA VAL A 180 -28.17 28.22 8.07
C VAL A 180 -27.95 26.73 7.80
N GLU A 181 -28.78 25.88 8.40
CA GLU A 181 -28.97 24.48 8.00
C GLU A 181 -30.39 24.31 7.47
N ALA A 182 -30.56 23.53 6.41
CA ALA A 182 -31.88 23.29 5.83
C ALA A 182 -32.07 21.78 5.62
N GLU A 183 -33.24 21.30 5.98
CA GLU A 183 -33.70 19.93 5.80
C GLU A 183 -35.06 19.96 5.11
N GLN A 184 -35.28 19.04 4.17
CA GLN A 184 -36.53 18.96 3.43
C GLN A 184 -37.16 17.57 3.58
N GLU A 185 -38.47 17.56 3.73
CA GLU A 185 -39.31 16.37 3.77
C GLU A 185 -40.36 16.49 2.68
N ILE A 186 -40.42 15.51 1.77
CA ILE A 186 -41.36 15.52 0.64
C ILE A 186 -42.57 14.66 1.03
N THR A 187 -43.75 15.26 1.09
CA THR A 187 -44.99 14.58 1.49
C THR A 187 -45.71 13.98 0.29
N SER A 188 -45.69 14.68 -0.85
CA SER A 188 -46.28 14.21 -2.10
C SER A 188 -45.44 14.67 -3.27
N SER A 189 -45.29 13.79 -4.26
CA SER A 189 -44.57 14.09 -5.50
C SER A 189 -45.23 13.37 -6.65
N ASP A 190 -45.76 14.15 -7.59
CA ASP A 190 -46.14 13.72 -8.93
C ASP A 190 -45.32 14.54 -9.92
N GLY A 191 -45.04 14.04 -11.13
CA GLY A 191 -44.15 14.75 -12.08
C GLY A 191 -44.61 16.17 -12.49
N SER A 192 -45.79 16.61 -12.04
CA SER A 192 -46.36 17.93 -12.27
C SER A 192 -46.56 18.77 -11.00
N SER A 193 -46.41 18.19 -9.81
CA SER A 193 -46.63 18.85 -8.52
C SER A 193 -45.87 18.18 -7.39
N GLN A 194 -45.30 18.98 -6.49
CA GLN A 194 -44.57 18.47 -5.32
C GLN A 194 -44.90 19.32 -4.10
N THR A 195 -45.21 18.67 -2.98
CA THR A 195 -45.48 19.32 -1.71
C THR A 195 -44.66 18.70 -0.58
N GLY A 196 -44.39 19.48 0.45
CA GLY A 196 -43.63 19.01 1.58
C GLY A 196 -43.33 20.10 2.60
N ILE A 197 -42.44 19.77 3.52
CA ILE A 197 -42.01 20.63 4.62
C ILE A 197 -40.52 20.96 4.43
N LEU A 198 -40.17 22.23 4.56
CA LEU A 198 -38.80 22.74 4.60
C LEU A 198 -38.51 23.27 6.01
N ARG A 199 -37.60 22.60 6.71
CA ARG A 199 -37.13 23.02 8.04
C ARG A 199 -35.82 23.76 7.89
N VAL A 200 -35.77 25.00 8.34
CA VAL A 200 -34.61 25.88 8.24
C VAL A 200 -34.16 26.28 9.63
N LYS A 201 -32.97 25.82 10.01
CA LYS A 201 -32.34 26.14 11.28
C LYS A 201 -31.34 27.27 11.11
N ILE A 202 -31.67 28.42 11.68
CA ILE A 202 -30.77 29.58 11.73
C ILE A 202 -29.84 29.40 12.91
N LEU A 203 -28.54 29.26 12.64
CA LEU A 203 -27.51 29.00 13.65
C LEU A 203 -27.02 30.29 14.32
N HIS A 204 -27.04 31.40 13.58
CA HIS A 204 -26.58 32.71 14.00
C HIS A 204 -27.59 33.79 13.55
N PRO A 205 -27.91 34.80 14.39
CA PRO A 205 -28.78 35.89 13.98
C PRO A 205 -28.33 36.54 12.68
N THR A 206 -29.24 36.65 11.72
CA THR A 206 -28.98 37.22 10.39
C THR A 206 -30.23 37.88 9.86
N LYS A 207 -30.09 38.95 9.06
CA LYS A 207 -31.24 39.61 8.41
C LYS A 207 -31.84 38.77 7.30
N ILE A 208 -30.99 37.98 6.64
CA ILE A 208 -31.35 37.18 5.47
C ILE A 208 -30.77 35.78 5.65
N ALA A 209 -31.63 34.78 5.49
CA ALA A 209 -31.26 33.37 5.44
C ALA A 209 -31.72 32.79 4.10
N THR A 210 -30.89 31.94 3.48
CA THR A 210 -31.24 31.27 2.23
C THR A 210 -31.16 29.77 2.42
N ALA A 211 -32.23 29.06 2.05
CA ALA A 211 -32.29 27.61 2.02
C ALA A 211 -32.55 27.16 0.58
N THR A 212 -32.05 25.99 0.20
CA THR A 212 -32.29 25.44 -1.14
C THR A 212 -33.30 24.31 -1.04
N LEU A 213 -34.43 24.48 -1.70
CA LEU A 213 -35.42 23.44 -1.93
C LEU A 213 -35.01 22.62 -3.16
N ARG A 214 -35.05 21.29 -3.08
CA ARG A 214 -34.72 20.38 -4.19
C ARG A 214 -35.95 19.56 -4.58
N PHE A 215 -36.18 19.47 -5.88
CA PHE A 215 -37.28 18.72 -6.46
C PHE A 215 -36.85 17.31 -6.82
N ASP A 216 -37.69 16.33 -6.48
CA ASP A 216 -37.44 14.93 -6.79
C ASP A 216 -38.77 14.19 -7.04
N PRO A 217 -39.05 13.76 -8.29
CA PRO A 217 -38.22 13.93 -9.48
C PRO A 217 -38.15 15.39 -9.94
N ALA A 218 -37.17 15.71 -10.79
CA ALA A 218 -37.06 17.04 -11.39
C ALA A 218 -38.25 17.33 -12.34
N PHE A 219 -38.74 18.57 -12.33
CA PHE A 219 -39.82 19.02 -13.20
C PHE A 219 -39.36 19.16 -14.66
N ALA A 220 -40.26 18.95 -15.62
CA ALA A 220 -39.97 19.16 -17.04
C ALA A 220 -39.65 20.64 -17.38
N HIS A 221 -40.36 21.56 -16.73
CA HIS A 221 -40.20 23.01 -16.82
C HIS A 221 -40.07 23.61 -15.41
N PRO A 222 -39.43 24.79 -15.26
CA PRO A 222 -39.37 25.47 -13.96
C PRO A 222 -40.76 25.61 -13.33
N PRO A 223 -40.99 25.02 -12.13
CA PRO A 223 -42.30 25.08 -11.50
C PRO A 223 -42.56 26.46 -10.89
N LYS A 224 -43.83 26.80 -10.69
CA LYS A 224 -44.22 27.89 -9.80
C LYS A 224 -44.18 27.36 -8.36
N VAL A 225 -43.36 27.99 -7.52
CA VAL A 225 -43.16 27.61 -6.13
C VAL A 225 -43.83 28.61 -5.22
N THR A 226 -44.49 28.12 -4.17
CA THR A 226 -45.00 28.90 -3.04
C THR A 226 -44.55 28.21 -1.76
N ALA A 227 -44.22 28.98 -0.73
CA ALA A 227 -44.07 28.41 0.61
C ALA A 227 -44.62 29.36 1.68
N GLU A 228 -45.24 28.75 2.68
CA GLU A 228 -45.93 29.43 3.76
C GLU A 228 -45.27 29.08 5.09
N LEU A 229 -45.09 30.08 5.95
CA LEU A 229 -44.48 29.89 7.27
C LEU A 229 -45.51 29.21 8.19
N VAL A 230 -45.16 28.04 8.72
CA VAL A 230 -45.99 27.25 9.63
C VAL A 230 -45.56 27.45 11.09
N ALA A 231 -44.24 27.48 11.33
CA ALA A 231 -43.69 27.65 12.66
C ALA A 231 -42.41 28.50 12.65
N SER A 232 -42.21 29.26 13.72
CA SER A 232 -41.08 30.17 13.93
C SER A 232 -40.66 30.09 15.41
N PRO A 233 -39.38 30.31 15.73
CA PRO A 233 -38.92 30.41 17.11
C PRO A 233 -39.38 31.71 17.80
N SER A 234 -39.92 32.67 17.04
CA SER A 234 -40.51 33.92 17.54
C SER A 234 -42.03 33.84 17.47
N GLU A 235 -42.70 34.36 18.51
CA GLU A 235 -44.17 34.49 18.58
C GLU A 235 -44.72 35.45 17.52
N ASP A 236 -43.96 36.50 17.18
CA ASP A 236 -44.33 37.43 16.12
C ASP A 236 -43.83 36.94 14.75
N MET A 237 -44.74 36.31 14.00
CA MET A 237 -44.50 35.84 12.64
C MET A 237 -44.69 36.93 11.57
N SER A 238 -45.31 38.06 11.91
CA SER A 238 -45.70 39.10 10.94
C SER A 238 -44.51 39.84 10.32
N THR A 239 -43.35 39.77 10.98
CA THR A 239 -42.11 40.41 10.55
C THR A 239 -41.28 39.53 9.62
N ILE A 240 -41.59 38.23 9.54
CA ILE A 240 -40.86 37.24 8.75
C ILE A 240 -41.59 37.04 7.42
N SER A 241 -40.86 37.23 6.33
CA SER A 241 -41.35 36.95 4.98
C SER A 241 -40.42 35.96 4.31
N ALA A 242 -40.98 35.01 3.58
CA ALA A 242 -40.18 34.06 2.85
C ALA A 242 -40.64 34.05 1.39
N LYS A 243 -39.67 34.21 0.49
CA LYS A 243 -39.94 34.34 -0.94
C LYS A 243 -39.11 33.31 -1.70
N PRO A 244 -39.75 32.55 -2.59
CA PRO A 244 -39.00 31.73 -3.53
C PRO A 244 -38.27 32.65 -4.49
N GLY A 245 -36.98 32.38 -4.70
CA GLY A 245 -36.20 32.94 -5.79
C GLY A 245 -36.60 32.31 -7.12
N SER A 246 -35.80 32.54 -8.16
CA SER A 246 -36.03 31.96 -9.49
C SER A 246 -35.91 30.43 -9.44
N PRO A 247 -37.00 29.67 -9.65
CA PRO A 247 -36.96 28.22 -9.63
C PRO A 247 -36.28 27.69 -10.89
N SER A 248 -35.59 26.56 -10.74
CA SER A 248 -35.07 25.74 -11.82
C SER A 248 -35.85 24.42 -11.86
N LYS A 249 -35.55 23.57 -12.84
CA LYS A 249 -36.19 22.24 -12.98
C LYS A 249 -35.96 21.33 -11.76
N GLY A 250 -34.82 21.46 -11.08
CA GLY A 250 -34.42 20.56 -9.98
C GLY A 250 -34.29 21.22 -8.61
N ALA A 251 -34.35 22.55 -8.53
CA ALA A 251 -34.21 23.25 -7.26
C ALA A 251 -34.77 24.68 -7.30
N CYS A 252 -35.08 25.23 -6.13
CA CYS A 252 -35.43 26.63 -5.92
C CYS A 252 -34.75 27.14 -4.65
N ASN A 253 -34.10 28.30 -4.72
CA ASN A 253 -33.60 28.96 -3.52
C ASN A 253 -34.74 29.70 -2.84
N PHE A 254 -34.81 29.60 -1.52
CA PHE A 254 -35.84 30.19 -0.69
C PHE A 254 -35.19 31.21 0.24
N HIS A 255 -35.55 32.48 0.07
CA HIS A 255 -34.99 33.58 0.84
C HIS A 255 -35.94 33.94 1.99
N ILE A 256 -35.48 33.74 3.21
CA ILE A 256 -36.16 34.13 4.44
C ILE A 256 -35.60 35.48 4.85
N ASN A 257 -36.47 36.47 4.97
CA ASN A 257 -36.15 37.83 5.31
C ASN A 257 -36.97 38.28 6.52
N SER A 258 -36.37 39.05 7.40
CA SER A 258 -37.11 39.79 8.43
C SER A 258 -36.78 41.28 8.36
N LYS A 259 -37.69 42.12 8.86
CA LYS A 259 -37.42 43.56 9.07
C LYS A 259 -36.30 43.76 10.11
N SER A 260 -36.22 42.85 11.08
CA SER A 260 -35.16 42.75 12.08
C SER A 260 -34.24 41.56 11.78
N GLU A 261 -33.27 41.28 12.66
CA GLU A 261 -32.53 40.02 12.58
C GLU A 261 -33.46 38.84 12.85
N LEU A 262 -33.29 37.77 12.09
CA LEU A 262 -33.94 36.49 12.33
C LEU A 262 -33.31 35.85 13.57
N PRO A 263 -34.06 35.60 14.64
CA PRO A 263 -33.52 34.93 15.82
C PRO A 263 -33.00 33.53 15.49
N LYS A 264 -32.04 33.09 16.30
CA LYS A 264 -31.55 31.71 16.26
C LYS A 264 -32.70 30.76 16.59
N GLY A 265 -32.90 29.74 15.77
CA GLY A 265 -33.95 28.75 15.99
C GLY A 265 -34.37 28.05 14.71
N GLU A 266 -35.44 27.26 14.83
CA GLU A 266 -35.98 26.44 13.75
C GLU A 266 -37.24 27.07 13.17
N TYR A 267 -37.24 27.25 11.86
CA TYR A 267 -38.35 27.77 11.08
C TYR A 267 -38.88 26.64 10.21
N THR A 268 -40.20 26.47 10.18
CA THR A 268 -40.85 25.43 9.39
C THR A 268 -41.71 26.09 8.33
N PHE A 269 -41.48 25.71 7.07
CA PHE A 269 -42.25 26.17 5.92
C PHE A 269 -42.93 24.99 5.24
N GLU A 270 -44.20 25.13 4.91
CA GLU A 270 -44.88 24.22 4.00
C GLU A 270 -44.71 24.75 2.58
N PHE A 271 -44.23 23.92 1.65
CA PHE A 271 -44.01 24.31 0.27
C PHE A 271 -44.92 23.55 -0.69
N LYS A 272 -45.27 24.23 -1.78
CA LYS A 272 -45.97 23.66 -2.92
C LYS A 272 -45.33 24.16 -4.22
N ALA A 273 -44.90 23.22 -5.04
CA ALA A 273 -44.37 23.45 -6.39
C ALA A 273 -45.34 22.84 -7.40
N VAL A 274 -45.73 23.61 -8.42
CA VAL A 274 -46.63 23.14 -9.48
C VAL A 274 -46.00 23.51 -10.82
N SER A 275 -46.03 22.59 -11.79
CA SER A 275 -45.52 22.84 -13.14
C SER A 275 -46.18 24.08 -13.74
N ALA A 276 -45.38 25.01 -14.26
CA ALA A 276 -45.91 26.12 -15.03
C ALA A 276 -46.42 25.56 -16.37
N GLN A 277 -47.72 25.76 -16.65
CA GLN A 277 -48.33 25.46 -17.96
C GLN A 277 -47.76 26.35 -19.06
#